data_AF-A0A1Z8RIN9-F1
#
_entry.id   AF-A0A1Z8RIN9-F1
#
_cell.length_a   1.000
_cell.length_b   1.000
_cell.length_c   1.000
_cell.angle_alpha   90.00
_cell.angle_beta   90.00
_cell.angle_gamma   90.00
#
_symmetry.space_group_name_H-M   'P 1'
#
loop_
_entity.id
_entity.type
_entity.pdbx_description
1 polymer ?
#
loop_
_entity_poly.entity_id
_entity_poly.type
_entity_poly.pdbx_seq_one_letter_code
_entity_poly.pdbx_strand_id
1 'polypeptide(L)'
;MNGQVKYLLKHLIYSSRPFGFDQNILNGIMISSVNNNQRDQITGALICRSDLYLQYLEGPTESIDETFNKIKHDDRHVEVKILKEGVHAKRLFPKWAMRDDPVRSWMLSREEVDSGALNRISSSDALNIFKRHSKILLTR
;
A
#
# COMPACT_ATOMS: atom_id res chain seq x y z
N MET A 1 -21.32 13.27 -28.28
CA MET A 1 -20.66 12.06 -27.74
C MET A 1 -19.45 12.52 -26.93
N ASN A 2 -19.61 12.71 -25.62
CA ASN A 2 -18.51 13.17 -24.78
C ASN A 2 -17.60 11.99 -24.47
N GLY A 3 -16.49 11.88 -25.20
CA GLY A 3 -15.41 10.96 -24.89
C GLY A 3 -14.86 11.30 -23.51
N GLN A 4 -15.22 10.52 -22.49
CA GLN A 4 -14.62 10.64 -21.17
C GLN A 4 -13.13 10.33 -21.32
N VAL A 5 -12.29 11.37 -21.20
CA VAL A 5 -10.85 11.21 -21.03
C VAL A 5 -10.66 10.39 -19.77
N LYS A 6 -10.22 9.14 -19.96
CA LYS A 6 -10.01 8.21 -18.85
C LYS A 6 -8.66 8.53 -18.25
N TYR A 7 -8.64 9.39 -17.24
CA TYR A 7 -7.41 9.74 -16.52
C TYR A 7 -6.80 8.46 -15.94
N LEU A 8 -5.54 8.21 -16.27
CA LEU A 8 -4.77 7.12 -15.70
C LEU A 8 -4.38 7.48 -14.26
N LEU A 9 -4.59 6.55 -13.35
CA LEU A 9 -4.17 6.68 -11.96
C LEU A 9 -2.81 6.03 -11.80
N LYS A 10 -1.89 6.71 -11.11
CA LYS A 10 -0.64 6.10 -10.67
C LYS A 10 -0.94 5.13 -9.54
N HIS A 11 -0.23 4.01 -9.52
CA HIS A 11 -0.17 3.13 -8.36
C HIS A 11 1.28 2.89 -7.95
N LEU A 12 1.48 2.70 -6.66
CA LEU A 12 2.77 2.41 -6.05
C LEU A 12 2.61 1.33 -4.98
N ILE A 13 3.50 0.36 -5.03
CA ILE A 13 3.63 -0.72 -4.04
C ILE A 13 5.01 -0.59 -3.42
N TYR A 14 5.05 -0.46 -2.09
CA TYR A 14 6.31 -0.45 -1.36
C TYR A 14 6.25 -1.36 -0.13
N SER A 15 7.43 -1.77 0.31
CA SER A 15 7.64 -2.45 1.59
C SER A 15 8.60 -1.67 2.46
N SER A 16 8.50 -1.87 3.77
CA SER A 16 9.41 -1.30 4.78
C SER A 16 9.33 -2.10 6.07
N ARG A 17 10.32 -1.96 6.95
CA ARG A 17 10.30 -2.56 8.29
C ARG A 17 9.79 -1.57 9.34
N PRO A 18 8.81 -1.93 10.18
CA PRO A 18 8.39 -1.08 11.29
C PRO A 18 9.54 -0.79 12.26
N PHE A 19 9.63 0.45 12.74
CA PHE A 19 10.53 0.84 13.83
C PHE A 19 9.70 0.98 15.12
N GLY A 20 9.43 -0.17 15.74
CA GLY A 20 8.37 -0.32 16.74
C GLY A 20 7.04 -0.73 16.11
N PHE A 21 6.26 -1.52 16.84
CA PHE A 21 4.97 -2.01 16.35
C PHE A 21 4.01 -2.29 17.50
N ASP A 22 2.99 -1.46 17.62
CA ASP A 22 1.87 -1.67 18.51
C ASP A 22 0.58 -1.08 17.91
N GLN A 23 -0.54 -1.32 18.58
CA GLN A 23 -1.84 -0.86 18.09
C GLN A 23 -1.97 0.67 18.06
N ASN A 24 -1.29 1.40 18.95
CA ASN A 24 -1.34 2.87 18.98
C ASN A 24 -0.60 3.46 17.78
N ILE A 25 0.55 2.90 17.41
CA ILE A 25 1.31 3.27 16.21
C ILE A 25 0.44 3.03 14.97
N LEU A 26 -0.16 1.84 14.85
CA LEU A 26 -1.04 1.50 13.72
C LEU A 26 -2.25 2.44 13.63
N ASN A 27 -2.91 2.73 14.76
CA ASN A 27 -4.03 3.66 14.81
C ASN A 27 -3.60 5.07 14.36
N GLY A 28 -2.42 5.54 14.80
CA GLY A 28 -1.86 6.83 14.36
C GLY A 28 -1.57 6.88 12.86
N ILE A 29 -0.99 5.81 12.31
CA ILE A 29 -0.79 5.67 10.85
C ILE A 29 -2.14 5.75 10.14
N MET A 30 -3.15 5.00 10.60
CA MET A 30 -4.46 4.95 9.95
C MET A 30 -5.21 6.27 10.01
N ILE A 31 -5.21 6.98 11.14
CA ILE A 31 -5.84 8.30 11.27
C ILE A 31 -5.22 9.28 10.28
N SER A 32 -3.89 9.37 10.24
CA SER A 32 -3.20 10.27 9.30
C SER A 32 -3.42 9.87 7.84
N SER A 33 -3.39 8.57 7.54
CA SER A 33 -3.55 8.05 6.18
C SER A 33 -4.95 8.30 5.65
N VAL A 34 -5.99 8.00 6.41
CA VAL A 34 -7.38 8.20 5.97
C VAL A 34 -7.65 9.68 5.69
N ASN A 35 -7.26 10.58 6.59
CA ASN A 35 -7.50 12.01 6.42
C ASN A 35 -6.75 12.60 5.21
N ASN A 36 -5.45 12.29 5.08
CA ASN A 36 -4.64 12.78 3.97
C ASN A 36 -5.10 12.18 2.64
N ASN A 37 -5.33 10.87 2.60
CA ASN A 37 -5.70 10.19 1.37
C ASN A 37 -7.08 10.61 0.86
N GLN A 38 -8.05 10.89 1.75
CA GLN A 38 -9.35 11.44 1.35
C GLN A 38 -9.19 12.81 0.68
N ARG A 39 -8.41 13.72 1.29
CA ARG A 39 -8.13 15.05 0.72
C ARG A 39 -7.44 14.94 -0.64
N ASP A 40 -6.47 14.04 -0.75
CA ASP A 40 -5.56 13.96 -1.91
C ASP A 40 -6.06 12.97 -2.99
N GLN A 41 -7.28 12.43 -2.84
CA GLN A 41 -7.92 11.44 -3.72
C GLN A 41 -7.09 10.15 -3.91
N ILE A 42 -6.41 9.73 -2.85
CA ILE A 42 -5.65 8.48 -2.79
C ILE A 42 -6.56 7.40 -2.19
N THR A 43 -6.45 6.19 -2.74
CA THR A 43 -7.01 4.98 -2.14
C THR A 43 -5.92 3.94 -1.98
N GLY A 44 -6.15 2.92 -1.18
CA GLY A 44 -5.13 1.92 -0.94
C GLY A 44 -5.42 0.94 0.18
N ALA A 45 -4.41 0.11 0.43
CA ALA A 45 -4.40 -0.86 1.52
C ALA A 45 -2.99 -0.95 2.11
N LEU A 46 -2.92 -1.07 3.43
CA LEU A 46 -1.72 -1.31 4.21
C LEU A 46 -1.83 -2.71 4.80
N ILE A 47 -0.83 -3.55 4.55
CA ILE A 47 -0.75 -4.87 5.13
C ILE A 47 0.41 -4.87 6.11
N CYS A 48 0.11 -5.16 7.38
CA CYS A 48 1.05 -4.91 8.46
C CYS A 48 1.22 -6.10 9.42
N ARG A 49 2.46 -6.32 9.86
CA ARG A 49 2.88 -7.23 10.92
C ARG A 49 4.12 -6.62 11.58
N SER A 50 4.49 -7.07 12.78
CA SER A 50 5.58 -6.49 13.57
C SER A 50 6.96 -6.42 12.88
N ASP A 51 7.13 -7.14 11.77
CA ASP A 51 8.33 -7.26 10.94
C ASP A 51 8.14 -6.65 9.53
N LEU A 52 6.93 -6.20 9.17
CA LEU A 52 6.63 -5.79 7.80
C LEU A 52 5.48 -4.77 7.70
N TYR A 53 5.72 -3.70 6.96
CA TYR A 53 4.69 -2.96 6.25
C TYR A 53 4.78 -3.20 4.75
N LEU A 54 3.65 -3.55 4.13
CA LEU A 54 3.48 -3.70 2.69
C LEU A 54 2.27 -2.87 2.27
N GLN A 55 2.49 -1.77 1.55
CA GLN A 55 1.42 -0.82 1.23
C GLN A 55 1.22 -0.66 -0.27
N TYR A 56 -0.04 -0.52 -0.65
CA TYR A 56 -0.50 -0.17 -1.98
C TYR A 56 -1.20 1.19 -1.93
N LEU A 57 -0.77 2.11 -2.80
CA LEU A 57 -1.37 3.43 -2.99
C LEU A 57 -1.78 3.58 -4.45
N GLU A 58 -2.93 4.22 -4.71
CA GLU A 58 -3.37 4.59 -6.05
C GLU A 58 -4.12 5.94 -6.06
N GLY A 59 -3.91 6.75 -7.10
CA GLY A 59 -4.48 8.09 -7.17
C GLY A 59 -3.88 8.94 -8.28
N PRO A 60 -4.13 10.26 -8.26
CA PRO A 60 -3.43 11.21 -9.13
C PRO A 60 -1.91 11.10 -8.93
N THR A 61 -1.14 11.19 -10.03
CA THR A 61 0.32 11.02 -10.01
C THR A 61 1.00 11.92 -8.99
N GLU A 62 0.68 13.22 -9.01
CA GLU A 62 1.25 14.22 -8.11
C GLU A 62 0.94 13.89 -6.64
N SER A 63 -0.32 13.60 -6.32
CA SER A 63 -0.74 13.18 -4.97
C SER A 63 0.05 11.96 -4.46
N ILE A 64 0.27 10.97 -5.32
CA ILE A 64 1.02 9.75 -4.98
C ILE A 64 2.48 10.07 -4.72
N ASP A 65 3.10 10.90 -5.55
CA ASP A 65 4.51 11.27 -5.41
C ASP A 65 4.76 12.10 -4.15
N GLU A 66 3.90 13.07 -3.84
CA GLU A 66 3.99 13.86 -2.61
C GLU A 66 3.76 13.01 -1.36
N THR A 67 2.73 12.17 -1.38
CA THR A 67 2.40 11.28 -0.26
C THR A 67 3.53 10.30 -0.01
N PHE A 68 4.06 9.68 -1.07
CA PHE A 68 5.15 8.73 -0.92
C PHE A 68 6.45 9.41 -0.48
N ASN A 69 6.70 10.66 -0.88
CA ASN A 69 7.85 11.40 -0.36
C ASN A 69 7.73 11.64 1.15
N LYS A 70 6.54 11.96 1.68
CA LYS A 70 6.32 12.08 3.13
C LYS A 70 6.54 10.75 3.84
N ILE A 71 5.98 9.67 3.29
CA ILE A 71 6.13 8.31 3.81
C ILE A 71 7.61 7.93 3.91
N LYS A 72 8.43 8.18 2.88
CA LYS A 72 9.86 7.83 2.92
C LYS A 72 10.65 8.43 4.10
N HIS A 73 10.18 9.54 4.65
CA HIS A 73 10.85 10.27 5.75
C HIS A 73 10.12 10.08 7.10
N ASP A 74 9.20 9.13 7.19
CA ASP A 74 8.49 8.83 8.42
C ASP A 74 9.38 8.02 9.37
N ASP A 75 9.55 8.46 10.61
CA ASP A 75 10.46 7.79 11.57
C ASP A 75 9.87 6.46 12.12
N ARG A 76 8.62 6.12 11.79
CA ARG A 76 7.97 4.89 12.27
C ARG A 76 8.38 3.64 11.48
N HIS A 77 9.18 3.77 10.43
CA HIS A 77 9.66 2.64 9.64
C HIS A 77 11.01 2.92 8.97
N VAL A 78 11.68 1.86 8.55
CA VAL A 78 12.99 1.89 7.89
C VAL A 78 13.00 0.96 6.69
N GLU A 79 14.10 0.95 5.92
CA GLU A 79 14.30 0.06 4.77
C GLU A 79 13.18 0.16 3.71
N VAL A 80 12.75 1.38 3.41
CA VAL A 80 11.71 1.64 2.42
C VAL A 80 12.17 1.21 1.02
N LYS A 81 11.42 0.33 0.38
CA LYS A 81 11.70 -0.21 -0.95
C LYS A 81 10.46 -0.20 -1.83
N ILE A 82 10.56 0.42 -3.01
CA ILE A 82 9.53 0.30 -4.05
C ILE A 82 9.62 -1.09 -4.67
N LEU A 83 8.49 -1.81 -4.69
CA LEU A 83 8.36 -3.13 -5.33
C LEU A 83 7.75 -3.03 -6.72
N LYS A 84 6.86 -2.05 -6.90
CA LYS A 84 6.22 -1.77 -8.19
C LYS A 84 5.71 -0.33 -8.24
N GLU A 85 5.82 0.27 -9.40
CA GLU A 85 5.03 1.42 -9.80
C GLU A 85 4.41 1.21 -11.19
N GLY A 86 3.45 2.05 -11.53
CA GLY A 86 2.83 2.06 -12.84
C GLY A 86 1.53 2.85 -12.85
N VAL A 87 0.77 2.71 -13.93
CA VAL A 87 -0.52 3.37 -14.11
C VAL A 87 -1.61 2.37 -14.45
N HIS A 88 -2.85 2.65 -14.07
CA HIS A 88 -4.02 1.87 -14.46
C HIS A 88 -5.24 2.76 -14.70
N ALA A 89 -6.28 2.21 -15.31
CA ALA A 89 -7.49 2.96 -15.63
C ALA A 89 -8.62 2.81 -14.58
N LYS A 90 -8.45 1.94 -13.58
CA LYS A 90 -9.46 1.65 -12.55
C LYS A 90 -8.79 1.38 -11.22
N ARG A 91 -9.36 1.95 -10.15
CA ARG A 91 -8.95 1.70 -8.77
C ARG A 91 -9.13 0.23 -8.39
N LEU A 92 -8.14 -0.34 -7.73
CA LEU A 92 -8.15 -1.65 -7.13
C LEU A 92 -8.83 -1.65 -5.76
N PHE A 93 -8.75 -0.54 -5.03
CA PHE A 93 -9.34 -0.32 -3.70
C PHE A 93 -10.27 0.92 -3.70
N PRO A 94 -11.31 0.99 -4.57
CA PRO A 94 -12.09 2.21 -4.78
C PRO A 94 -12.84 2.74 -3.54
N LYS A 95 -13.04 1.90 -2.51
CA LYS A 95 -13.83 2.23 -1.30
C LYS A 95 -12.99 2.71 -0.11
N TRP A 96 -11.66 2.59 -0.19
CA TRP A 96 -10.81 2.74 0.99
C TRP A 96 -9.73 3.78 0.75
N ALA A 97 -9.87 4.93 1.40
CA ALA A 97 -8.81 5.94 1.45
C ALA A 97 -7.50 5.31 2.00
N MET A 98 -7.64 4.52 3.06
CA MET A 98 -6.66 3.53 3.48
C MET A 98 -7.38 2.45 4.29
N ARG A 99 -6.95 1.21 4.16
CA ARG A 99 -7.41 0.10 5.00
C ARG A 99 -6.20 -0.67 5.50
N ASP A 100 -6.07 -0.84 6.81
CA ASP A 100 -5.13 -1.79 7.38
C ASP A 100 -5.74 -3.20 7.41
N ASP A 101 -4.91 -4.19 7.12
CA ASP A 101 -5.20 -5.60 7.38
C ASP A 101 -3.94 -6.28 7.93
N PRO A 102 -4.09 -7.22 8.88
CA PRO A 102 -2.96 -8.01 9.33
C PRO A 102 -2.41 -8.86 8.18
N VAL A 103 -1.09 -9.11 8.18
CA VAL A 103 -0.49 -10.07 7.24
C VAL A 103 -1.20 -11.41 7.37
N ARG A 104 -1.72 -11.92 6.25
CA ARG A 104 -2.40 -13.21 6.20
C ARG A 104 -1.38 -14.32 5.93
N SER A 105 -1.68 -15.53 6.41
CA SER A 105 -0.79 -16.71 6.28
C SER A 105 -0.40 -17.06 4.84
N TRP A 106 -1.20 -16.70 3.85
CA TRP A 106 -0.91 -16.95 2.43
C TRP A 106 0.01 -15.91 1.78
N MET A 107 0.34 -14.83 2.48
CA MET A 107 1.07 -13.71 1.91
C MET A 107 2.57 -13.90 2.00
N LEU A 108 3.11 -13.88 3.23
CA LEU A 108 4.52 -14.02 3.54
C LEU A 108 4.65 -14.52 4.99
N SER A 109 5.44 -15.56 5.24
CA SER A 109 5.82 -16.00 6.59
C SER A 109 6.84 -15.03 7.22
N ARG A 110 7.18 -15.19 8.51
CA ARG A 110 8.24 -14.38 9.14
C ARG A 110 9.61 -14.78 8.59
N GLU A 111 9.83 -16.08 8.45
CA GLU A 111 11.06 -16.67 7.89
C GLU A 111 11.30 -16.22 6.44
N GLU A 112 10.24 -16.10 5.65
CA GLU A 112 10.32 -15.54 4.29
C GLU A 112 10.72 -14.06 4.31
N VAL A 113 10.16 -13.25 5.21
CA VAL A 113 10.55 -11.84 5.36
C VAL A 113 12.01 -11.72 5.80
N ASP A 114 12.42 -12.48 6.81
CA ASP A 114 13.77 -12.44 7.38
C ASP A 114 14.82 -12.92 6.38
N SER A 115 14.52 -13.94 5.57
CA SER A 115 15.40 -14.40 4.49
C SER A 115 15.45 -13.45 3.29
N GLY A 116 14.65 -12.38 3.29
CA GLY A 116 14.64 -11.36 2.24
C GLY A 116 13.75 -11.69 1.04
N ALA A 117 12.64 -12.42 1.22
CA ALA A 117 11.68 -12.70 0.15
C ALA A 117 11.17 -11.42 -0.53
N LEU A 118 10.92 -10.35 0.23
CA LEU A 118 10.55 -9.04 -0.30
C LEU A 118 11.65 -8.39 -1.14
N ASN A 119 12.90 -8.77 -0.93
CA ASN A 119 13.99 -8.29 -1.76
C ASN A 119 14.00 -8.93 -3.15
N ARG A 120 13.43 -10.13 -3.26
CA ARG A 120 13.42 -10.96 -4.46
C ARG A 120 12.05 -11.07 -5.12
N ILE A 121 11.00 -10.53 -4.48
CA ILE A 121 9.64 -10.57 -5.03
C ILE A 121 9.58 -9.82 -6.35
N SER A 122 8.98 -10.43 -7.37
CA SER A 122 8.77 -9.77 -8.65
C SER A 122 7.70 -8.69 -8.52
N SER A 123 7.76 -7.66 -9.36
CA SER A 123 6.71 -6.62 -9.40
C SER A 123 5.33 -7.22 -9.71
N SER A 124 5.27 -8.31 -10.49
CA SER A 124 4.03 -9.05 -10.76
C SER A 124 3.48 -9.73 -9.51
N ASP A 125 4.32 -10.37 -8.70
CA ASP A 125 3.90 -11.07 -7.49
C ASP A 125 3.42 -10.09 -6.43
N ALA A 126 4.16 -8.98 -6.24
CA ALA A 126 3.74 -7.89 -5.36
C ALA A 126 2.34 -7.36 -5.75
N LEU A 127 2.09 -7.16 -7.05
CA LEU A 127 0.76 -6.76 -7.52
C LEU A 127 -0.31 -7.84 -7.32
N ASN A 128 0.05 -9.12 -7.52
CA ASN A 128 -0.86 -10.24 -7.36
C ASN A 128 -1.35 -10.40 -5.91
N ILE A 129 -0.49 -10.11 -4.93
CA ILE A 129 -0.87 -10.03 -3.51
C ILE A 129 -2.05 -9.06 -3.34
N PHE A 130 -1.93 -7.82 -3.82
CA PHE A 130 -2.99 -6.82 -3.68
C PHE A 130 -4.23 -7.11 -4.52
N LYS A 131 -4.07 -7.69 -5.72
CA LYS A 131 -5.22 -8.14 -6.53
C LYS A 131 -6.03 -9.20 -5.81
N ARG A 132 -5.36 -10.18 -5.19
CA ARG A 132 -6.03 -11.23 -4.40
C ARG A 132 -6.70 -10.64 -3.16
N HIS A 133 -6.01 -9.73 -2.46
CA HIS A 133 -6.54 -9.05 -1.28
C HIS A 133 -7.80 -8.21 -1.59
N SER A 134 -7.76 -7.40 -2.64
CA SER A 134 -8.89 -6.60 -3.10
C SER A 134 -10.13 -7.46 -3.38
N LYS A 135 -9.97 -8.61 -4.06
CA LYS A 135 -11.08 -9.54 -4.29
C LYS A 135 -11.71 -10.03 -2.98
N ILE A 136 -10.91 -10.42 -1.99
CA ILE A 136 -11.39 -10.89 -0.69
C ILE A 136 -12.22 -9.81 0.02
N LEU A 137 -11.79 -8.55 -0.08
CA LEU A 137 -12.47 -7.41 0.54
C LEU A 137 -13.75 -6.99 -0.18
N LEU A 138 -13.82 -7.17 -1.51
CA LEU A 138 -14.99 -6.82 -2.30
C LEU A 138 -16.08 -7.90 -2.29
N THR A 139 -15.75 -9.13 -1.89
CA THR A 139 -16.70 -10.24 -1.71
C THR A 139 -17.36 -10.28 -0.34
N ARG A 140 -17.05 -9.32 0.54
CA ARG A 140 -17.65 -9.13 1.87
C ARG A 140 -18.47 -7.86 1.88
#